data_AF-A0A1F3XT04-F1
#
_entry.id   AF-A0A1F3XT04-F1
#
_cell.length_a   1.000
_cell.length_b   1.000
_cell.length_c   1.000
_cell.angle_alpha   90.00
_cell.angle_beta   90.00
_cell.angle_gamma   90.00
#
_symmetry.space_group_name_H-M   'P 1'
#
loop_
_entity.id
_entity.type
_entity.pdbx_description
1 polymer ?
#
loop_
_entity_poly.entity_id
_entity_poly.type
_entity_poly.pdbx_seq_one_letter_code
_entity_poly.pdbx_strand_id
1 'polypeptide(L)'
;MPMQTIGECLDFLVQSGLVKQEGNAFMEAVKLEEKIDIAACWHEIRSLMWSYAGIVRSNRRLERAKHRLELIKAEINEDYWRFIPTKDLLELRNIHAVAELIIECALSRRESRGLHYSIDYPETDDVHFKHDTVI
;
A
#
# COMPACT_ATOMS: atom_id res chain seq x y z
N MET A 1 16.34 -16.36 33.51
CA MET A 1 16.24 -16.30 32.04
C MET A 1 15.42 -15.07 31.69
N PRO A 2 15.89 -14.18 30.80
CA PRO A 2 15.17 -12.94 30.49
C PRO A 2 14.00 -13.20 29.52
N MET A 3 12.87 -12.53 29.76
CA MET A 3 11.68 -12.48 28.89
C MET A 3 12.06 -12.11 27.46
N GLN A 4 11.65 -12.88 26.45
CA GLN A 4 12.16 -12.73 25.08
C GLN A 4 11.15 -12.28 24.03
N THR A 5 9.89 -12.04 24.36
CA THR A 5 8.99 -11.34 23.44
C THR A 5 8.04 -10.37 24.15
N ILE A 6 7.71 -9.26 23.48
CA ILE A 6 6.70 -8.27 23.93
C ILE A 6 5.34 -8.97 24.18
N GLY A 7 5.05 -10.04 23.42
CA GLY A 7 3.85 -10.87 23.59
C GLY A 7 3.79 -11.58 24.95
N GLU A 8 4.87 -12.21 25.41
CA GLU A 8 4.92 -12.89 26.71
C GLU A 8 4.71 -11.91 27.89
N CYS A 9 5.16 -10.66 27.72
CA CYS A 9 4.99 -9.61 28.72
C CYS A 9 3.52 -9.14 28.79
N LEU A 10 2.84 -9.07 27.66
CA LEU A 10 1.42 -8.74 27.57
C LEU A 10 0.55 -9.84 28.18
N ASP A 11 0.86 -11.10 27.87
CA ASP A 11 0.17 -12.27 28.43
C ASP A 11 0.35 -12.34 29.96
N PHE A 12 1.54 -12.04 30.47
CA PHE A 12 1.80 -11.94 31.91
C PHE A 12 0.97 -10.84 32.59
N LEU A 13 0.85 -9.66 31.96
CA LEU A 13 0.08 -8.53 32.51
C LEU A 13 -1.45 -8.77 32.49
N VAL A 14 -1.94 -9.52 31.51
CA VAL A 14 -3.34 -9.97 31.47
C VAL A 14 -3.60 -11.05 32.52
N GLN A 15 -2.67 -11.99 32.72
CA GLN A 15 -2.78 -13.04 33.74
C GLN A 15 -2.61 -12.51 35.18
N SER A 16 -1.83 -11.45 35.39
CA SER A 16 -1.59 -10.84 36.70
C SER A 16 -2.74 -9.95 37.19
N GLY A 17 -3.83 -9.83 36.42
CA GLY A 17 -5.03 -9.09 36.82
C GLY A 17 -4.86 -7.56 36.89
N LEU A 18 -3.75 -7.02 36.36
CA LEU A 18 -3.51 -5.57 36.27
C LEU A 18 -4.29 -4.93 35.11
N VAL A 19 -4.74 -5.75 34.14
CA VAL A 19 -5.64 -5.36 33.04
C VAL A 19 -6.97 -6.09 33.22
N LYS A 20 -8.07 -5.34 33.41
CA LYS A 20 -9.41 -5.93 33.59
C LYS A 20 -9.87 -6.63 32.30
N GLN A 21 -10.55 -7.76 32.45
CA GLN A 21 -11.33 -8.49 31.44
C GLN A 21 -12.55 -7.68 30.94
N GLU A 22 -12.34 -6.48 30.41
CA GLU A 22 -13.32 -5.81 29.53
C GLU A 22 -13.04 -6.27 28.08
N GLY A 23 -13.07 -7.60 27.86
CA GLY A 23 -12.07 -8.20 26.97
C GLY A 23 -12.50 -8.61 25.55
N ASN A 24 -13.79 -8.69 25.21
CA ASN A 24 -14.19 -9.21 23.88
C ASN A 24 -14.73 -8.12 22.95
N ALA A 25 -15.77 -7.39 23.36
CA ALA A 25 -16.46 -6.44 22.47
C ALA A 25 -15.59 -5.25 22.04
N PHE A 26 -14.73 -4.73 22.93
CA PHE A 26 -13.80 -3.64 22.59
C PHE A 26 -12.72 -4.10 21.61
N MET A 27 -12.09 -5.25 21.89
CA MET A 27 -11.09 -5.82 20.98
C MET A 27 -11.69 -6.22 19.63
N GLU A 28 -12.94 -6.67 19.62
CA GLU A 28 -13.69 -6.98 18.40
C GLU A 28 -14.03 -5.71 17.59
N ALA A 29 -14.38 -4.62 18.26
CA ALA A 29 -14.59 -3.32 17.62
C ALA A 29 -13.30 -2.77 16.99
N VAL A 30 -12.16 -2.83 17.71
CA VAL A 30 -10.85 -2.40 17.17
C VAL A 30 -10.45 -3.24 15.96
N LYS A 31 -10.65 -4.56 16.00
CA LYS A 31 -10.39 -5.44 14.83
C LYS A 31 -11.32 -5.16 13.65
N LEU A 32 -12.55 -4.75 13.91
CA LEU A 32 -13.50 -4.39 12.85
C LEU A 32 -13.10 -3.06 12.20
N GLU A 33 -12.71 -2.07 13.01
CA GLU A 33 -12.18 -0.79 12.55
C GLU A 33 -10.95 -0.98 11.66
N GLU A 34 -9.95 -1.75 12.10
CA GLU A 34 -8.76 -2.11 11.31
C GLU A 34 -9.14 -2.72 9.95
N LYS A 35 -10.10 -3.65 9.93
CA LYS A 35 -10.55 -4.28 8.68
C LYS A 35 -11.23 -3.31 7.73
N ILE A 36 -11.99 -2.34 8.26
CA ILE A 36 -12.65 -1.31 7.45
C ILE A 36 -11.59 -0.42 6.80
N ASP A 37 -10.58 0.00 7.56
CA ASP A 37 -9.51 0.87 7.07
C ASP A 37 -8.66 0.17 6.00
N ILE A 38 -8.28 -1.10 6.23
CA ILE A 38 -7.56 -1.92 5.25
C ILE A 38 -8.39 -2.06 3.95
N ALA A 39 -9.68 -2.37 4.08
CA ALA A 39 -10.56 -2.52 2.92
C ALA A 39 -10.74 -1.20 2.14
N ALA A 40 -10.82 -0.07 2.85
CA ALA A 40 -10.89 1.26 2.24
C ALA A 40 -9.62 1.58 1.44
N CYS A 41 -8.44 1.39 2.05
CA CYS A 41 -7.15 1.58 1.38
C CYS A 41 -7.03 0.69 0.13
N TRP A 42 -7.42 -0.58 0.25
CA TRP A 42 -7.41 -1.51 -0.88
C TRP A 42 -8.28 -1.02 -2.04
N HIS A 43 -9.49 -0.55 -1.75
CA HIS A 43 -10.40 0.00 -2.75
C HIS A 43 -9.84 1.28 -3.38
N GLU A 44 -9.22 2.15 -2.58
CA GLU A 44 -8.60 3.37 -3.07
C GLU A 44 -7.45 3.08 -4.04
N ILE A 45 -6.51 2.21 -3.69
CA ILE A 45 -5.41 1.80 -4.57
C ILE A 45 -5.96 1.25 -5.88
N ARG A 46 -6.96 0.36 -5.83
CA ARG A 46 -7.58 -0.22 -7.02
C ARG A 46 -8.20 0.85 -7.92
N SER A 47 -8.92 1.80 -7.32
CA SER A 47 -9.55 2.92 -8.04
C SER A 47 -8.52 3.84 -8.67
N LEU A 48 -7.42 4.13 -7.96
CA LEU A 48 -6.29 4.92 -8.48
C LEU A 48 -5.66 4.22 -9.70
N MET A 49 -5.34 2.93 -9.60
CA MET A 49 -4.72 2.19 -10.69
C MET A 49 -5.63 2.13 -11.92
N TRP A 50 -6.94 1.90 -11.74
CA TRP A 50 -7.91 1.95 -12.82
C TRP A 50 -7.98 3.33 -13.48
N SER A 51 -8.01 4.39 -12.66
CA SER A 51 -8.24 5.75 -13.14
C SER A 51 -7.00 6.41 -13.72
N TYR A 52 -5.80 6.05 -13.31
CA TYR A 52 -4.57 6.76 -13.68
C TYR A 52 -3.57 5.91 -14.46
N ALA A 53 -3.56 4.58 -14.26
CA ALA A 53 -2.66 3.65 -14.94
C ALA A 53 -3.37 2.77 -15.99
N GLY A 54 -4.56 3.19 -16.45
CA GLY A 54 -5.31 2.57 -17.55
C GLY A 54 -4.62 2.70 -18.92
N ILE A 55 -5.34 2.39 -20.01
CA ILE A 55 -4.78 2.33 -21.37
C ILE A 55 -4.11 3.65 -21.78
N VAL A 56 -4.76 4.78 -21.50
CA VAL A 56 -4.28 6.12 -21.87
C VAL A 56 -3.73 6.82 -20.63
N ARG A 57 -2.43 7.17 -20.67
CA ARG A 57 -1.70 7.75 -19.54
C ARG A 57 -1.22 9.17 -19.86
N SER A 58 -1.00 9.95 -18.81
CA SER A 58 -0.31 11.24 -18.88
C SER A 58 0.51 11.47 -17.62
N ASN A 59 1.63 12.18 -17.74
CA ASN A 59 2.53 12.52 -16.65
C ASN A 59 1.76 13.18 -15.50
N ARG A 60 0.94 14.19 -15.83
CA ARG A 60 0.10 14.89 -14.83
C ARG A 60 -0.81 13.95 -14.03
N ARG A 61 -1.37 12.93 -14.69
CA ARG A 61 -2.27 11.94 -14.08
C ARG A 61 -1.49 10.96 -13.22
N LEU A 62 -0.37 10.47 -13.72
CA LEU A 62 0.51 9.54 -13.01
C LEU A 62 1.15 10.18 -11.77
N GLU A 63 1.64 11.42 -11.86
CA GLU A 63 2.14 12.19 -10.71
C GLU A 63 1.07 12.38 -9.64
N ARG A 64 -0.18 12.69 -10.05
CA ARG A 64 -1.30 12.80 -9.11
C ARG A 64 -1.58 11.48 -8.40
N ALA A 65 -1.50 10.37 -9.11
CA ALA A 65 -1.66 9.05 -8.51
C ALA A 65 -0.49 8.69 -7.58
N LYS A 66 0.75 9.04 -7.95
CA LYS A 66 1.93 8.89 -7.09
C LYS A 66 1.74 9.60 -5.74
N HIS A 67 1.38 10.88 -5.76
CA HIS A 67 1.13 11.63 -4.52
C HIS A 67 0.03 11.00 -3.66
N ARG A 68 -1.01 10.40 -4.26
CA ARG A 68 -2.06 9.70 -3.51
C ARG A 68 -1.56 8.40 -2.89
N LEU A 69 -0.76 7.63 -3.64
CA LEU A 69 -0.11 6.43 -3.09
C LEU A 69 0.86 6.77 -1.95
N GLU A 70 1.54 7.91 -1.98
CA GLU A 70 2.42 8.35 -0.88
C GLU A 70 1.65 8.60 0.42
N LEU A 71 0.44 9.17 0.34
CA LEU A 71 -0.44 9.34 1.50
C LEU A 71 -0.88 7.98 2.07
N ILE A 72 -1.35 7.08 1.20
CA ILE A 72 -1.76 5.72 1.59
C ILE A 72 -0.58 4.95 2.20
N LYS A 73 0.65 5.16 1.69
CA LYS A 73 1.86 4.56 2.26
C LYS A 73 2.09 4.99 3.70
N ALA A 74 1.85 6.26 4.02
CA ALA A 74 2.00 6.79 5.37
C ALA A 74 0.98 6.13 6.32
N GLU A 75 -0.28 6.01 5.89
CA GLU A 75 -1.36 5.35 6.65
C GLU A 75 -1.03 3.87 6.90
N ILE A 76 -0.65 3.10 5.87
CA ILE A 76 -0.25 1.69 6.00
C ILE A 76 0.91 1.52 6.99
N ASN A 77 1.88 2.43 6.96
CA ASN A 77 3.03 2.37 7.87
C ASN A 77 2.62 2.70 9.31
N GLU A 78 1.73 3.67 9.51
CA GLU A 78 1.20 3.99 10.83
C GLU A 78 0.47 2.77 11.42
N ASP A 79 -0.40 2.13 10.65
CA ASP A 79 -1.12 0.93 11.06
C ASP A 79 -0.18 -0.23 11.39
N TYR A 80 0.88 -0.41 10.60
CA TYR A 80 1.90 -1.43 10.84
C TYR A 80 2.62 -1.26 12.18
N TRP A 81 2.82 -0.03 12.64
CA TRP A 81 3.46 0.24 13.93
C TRP A 81 2.47 0.26 15.10
N ARG A 82 1.20 0.56 14.85
CA ARG A 82 0.15 0.61 15.87
C ARG A 82 -0.39 -0.78 16.24
N PHE A 83 -0.46 -1.70 15.30
CA PHE A 83 -1.15 -2.98 15.47
C PHE A 83 -0.24 -4.21 15.30
N ILE A 84 -0.73 -5.38 15.72
CA ILE A 84 -0.06 -6.66 15.45
C ILE A 84 -0.20 -6.93 13.94
N PRO A 85 0.90 -7.17 13.21
CA PRO A 85 0.82 -7.41 11.77
C PRO A 85 -0.12 -8.56 11.42
N THR A 86 -1.22 -8.22 10.74
CA THR A 86 -2.20 -9.19 10.21
C THR A 86 -1.86 -9.55 8.77
N LYS A 87 -2.39 -10.68 8.30
CA LYS A 87 -2.21 -11.11 6.90
C LYS A 87 -2.73 -10.06 5.91
N ASP A 88 -3.91 -9.51 6.18
CA ASP A 88 -4.57 -8.54 5.30
C ASP A 88 -3.75 -7.24 5.18
N LEU A 89 -3.13 -6.78 6.27
CA LEU A 89 -2.23 -5.62 6.26
C LEU A 89 -0.97 -5.87 5.42
N LEU A 90 -0.39 -7.06 5.51
CA LEU A 90 0.78 -7.44 4.70
C LEU A 90 0.43 -7.53 3.22
N GLU A 91 -0.74 -8.06 2.88
CA GLU A 91 -1.25 -8.08 1.51
C GLU A 91 -1.47 -6.66 0.97
N LEU A 92 -2.06 -5.77 1.76
CA LEU A 92 -2.25 -4.37 1.40
C LEU A 92 -0.92 -3.67 1.11
N ARG A 93 0.09 -3.88 1.97
CA ARG A 93 1.44 -3.33 1.77
C ARG A 93 2.10 -3.83 0.48
N ASN A 94 1.93 -5.10 0.14
CA ASN A 94 2.47 -5.66 -1.11
C ASN A 94 1.76 -5.08 -2.34
N ILE A 95 0.43 -4.93 -2.28
CA ILE A 95 -0.36 -4.32 -3.36
C ILE A 95 0.04 -2.87 -3.57
N HIS A 96 0.21 -2.12 -2.48
CA HIS A 96 0.72 -0.75 -2.52
C HIS A 96 2.09 -0.68 -3.20
N ALA A 97 3.04 -1.52 -2.78
CA ALA A 97 4.39 -1.52 -3.35
C ALA A 97 4.38 -1.81 -4.87
N VAL A 98 3.58 -2.78 -5.31
CA VAL A 98 3.43 -3.08 -6.74
C VAL A 98 2.80 -1.90 -7.49
N ALA A 99 1.81 -1.23 -6.92
CA ALA A 99 1.20 -0.05 -7.52
C ALA A 99 2.21 1.10 -7.66
N GLU A 100 3.02 1.35 -6.64
CA GLU A 100 4.09 2.36 -6.65
C GLU A 100 5.09 2.07 -7.79
N LEU A 101 5.60 0.83 -7.89
CA LEU A 101 6.52 0.42 -8.94
C LEU A 101 5.94 0.58 -10.35
N ILE A 102 4.65 0.25 -10.56
CA ILE A 102 4.00 0.42 -11.87
C ILE A 102 3.94 1.91 -12.24
N ILE A 103 3.60 2.79 -11.30
CA ILE A 103 3.51 4.22 -11.55
C ILE A 103 4.88 4.82 -11.83
N GLU A 104 5.90 4.44 -11.06
CA GLU A 104 7.28 4.89 -11.27
C GLU A 104 7.83 4.42 -12.63
N CYS A 105 7.55 3.17 -12.99
CA CYS A 105 7.85 2.63 -14.32
C CYS A 105 7.21 3.48 -15.41
N ALA A 106 5.91 3.73 -15.31
CA ALA A 106 5.16 4.49 -16.30
C ALA A 106 5.63 5.95 -16.42
N LEU A 107 6.02 6.59 -15.32
CA LEU A 107 6.57 7.96 -15.30
C LEU A 107 7.98 8.03 -15.90
N SER A 108 8.81 7.02 -15.65
CA SER A 108 10.17 6.95 -16.18
C SER A 108 10.20 6.75 -17.70
N ARG A 109 9.18 6.08 -18.26
CA ARG A 109 9.12 5.70 -19.68
C ARG A 109 8.45 6.79 -20.52
N ARG A 110 9.29 7.66 -21.11
CA ARG A 110 8.87 8.83 -21.90
C ARG A 110 8.69 8.51 -23.39
N GLU A 111 7.93 7.47 -23.68
CA GLU A 111 7.51 7.07 -25.03
C GLU A 111 6.16 6.35 -24.98
N SER A 112 5.62 6.00 -26.14
CA SER A 112 4.48 5.09 -26.25
C SER A 112 4.88 3.81 -26.98
N ARG A 113 4.69 2.65 -26.35
CA ARG A 113 5.03 1.34 -26.92
C ARG A 113 4.09 0.25 -26.42
N GLY A 114 3.48 -0.50 -27.34
CA GLY A 114 2.57 -1.60 -27.00
C GLY A 114 1.37 -1.12 -26.19
N LEU A 115 1.17 -1.69 -24.98
CA LEU A 115 0.08 -1.30 -24.07
C LEU A 115 0.41 -0.07 -23.19
N HIS A 116 1.65 0.42 -23.24
CA HIS A 116 2.04 1.68 -22.61
C HIS A 116 1.83 2.83 -23.59
N TYR A 117 0.68 3.49 -23.53
CA TYR A 117 0.39 4.68 -24.32
C TYR A 117 0.37 5.93 -23.43
N SER A 118 1.27 6.87 -23.71
CA SER A 118 1.38 8.16 -23.03
C SER A 118 1.04 9.30 -23.99
N ILE A 119 0.06 10.13 -23.63
CA ILE A 119 -0.36 11.26 -24.48
C ILE A 119 0.72 12.35 -24.56
N ASP A 120 1.60 12.43 -23.57
CA ASP A 120 2.69 13.41 -23.52
C ASP A 120 3.86 12.98 -24.43
N TYR A 121 3.94 11.68 -24.76
CA TYR A 121 4.97 11.08 -25.61
C TYR A 121 4.32 10.03 -26.55
N PRO A 122 3.60 10.47 -27.59
CA PRO A 122 2.78 9.57 -28.42
C PRO A 122 3.60 8.65 -29.34
N GLU A 123 4.85 9.01 -29.62
CA GLU A 123 5.75 8.27 -30.50
C GLU A 123 6.59 7.26 -29.72
N THR A 124 7.03 6.22 -30.43
CA THR A 124 8.07 5.29 -29.96
C THR A 124 9.46 5.92 -30.04
N ASP A 125 10.31 5.71 -29.03
CA ASP A 125 11.71 6.15 -29.03
C ASP A 125 12.63 4.94 -28.86
N ASP A 126 13.10 4.43 -30.00
CA ASP A 126 13.98 3.28 -30.05
C ASP A 126 15.43 3.57 -29.63
N VAL A 127 15.82 4.85 -29.54
CA VAL A 127 17.18 5.24 -29.16
C VAL A 127 17.35 5.14 -27.64
N HIS A 128 16.36 5.62 -26.88
CA HIS A 128 16.46 5.70 -25.42
C HIS A 128 15.67 4.63 -24.67
N PHE A 129 14.61 4.05 -25.26
CA PHE A 129 13.66 3.20 -24.53
C PHE A 129 13.44 1.80 -25.13
N LYS A 130 14.27 1.38 -26.10
CA LYS A 130 14.27 0.01 -26.65
C LYS A 130 14.99 -0.99 -25.72
N HIS A 131 14.61 -0.97 -24.45
CA HIS A 131 15.07 -1.91 -23.45
C HIS A 131 14.00 -2.06 -22.37
N ASP A 132 14.19 -3.07 -21.52
CA ASP A 132 13.32 -3.32 -20.37
C ASP A 132 13.57 -2.25 -19.30
N THR A 133 12.50 -1.83 -18.63
CA THR A 133 12.58 -0.89 -17.52
C THR A 133 13.01 -1.65 -16.25
N VAL A 134 14.07 -1.17 -15.59
CA VAL A 134 14.57 -1.72 -14.33
C VAL A 134 14.45 -0.63 -13.26
N ILE A 135 13.81 -0.97 -12.13
CA ILE A 135 13.58 -0.10 -10.97
C ILE A 135 14.16 -0.81 -9.75
#